data_AF-A0A545AGP5-F1
#
_entry.id   AF-A0A545AGP5-F1
#
_cell.length_a   1.000
_cell.length_b   1.000
_cell.length_c   1.000
_cell.angle_alpha   90.00
_cell.angle_beta   90.00
_cell.angle_gamma   90.00
#
_symmetry.space_group_name_H-M   'P 1'
#
loop_
_entity.id
_entity.type
_entity.pdbx_description
1 polymer ?
#
loop_
_entity_poly.entity_id
_entity_poly.type
_entity_poly.pdbx_seq_one_letter_code
_entity_poly.pdbx_strand_id
1 'polypeptide(L)'
;MRNLLNFRPASAPTAFAAIAAAAAVVAGIAAPVASITTAAPAAAPAGVKLVAGDNETALSAVRVDGADVKFQGLTVRIPAAGEGVQAAAESTSGELSITVSRSADGSVVVKTDKHEHAGSTAGPVEQHSAQAAAASTARAAAAKTCTDSAYALSGWKLPSFKWYYNPAGAPAAVRASAPAAISAATTSLTRACGQKAIKLAPSYGGATTAGVQVGAAGNCTGNDGRNVIGWRAGSGRWLGMTCTYFKTINGRKTVTGTDTALNTQYKFFTSAKSCSGAYDLQSVVLHERGHSLGLNHVSQASHASAVMTPALAPCSVGKRSLGLGDYRGLAATYGTR
;
A
#
# COMPACT_ATOMS: atom_id res chain seq x y z
N MET A 1 -83.84 -13.46 -2.57
CA MET A 1 -83.23 -12.31 -3.27
C MET A 1 -81.81 -12.77 -3.66
N ARG A 2 -81.47 -13.41 -4.80
CA ARG A 2 -81.68 -13.10 -6.24
C ARG A 2 -81.38 -11.62 -6.51
N ASN A 3 -80.38 -11.17 -7.27
CA ASN A 3 -79.63 -11.68 -8.44
C ASN A 3 -78.14 -11.22 -8.35
N LEU A 4 -77.10 -12.00 -8.69
CA LEU A 4 -76.60 -12.40 -10.03
C LEU A 4 -76.50 -11.25 -11.05
N LEU A 5 -75.28 -10.93 -11.51
CA LEU A 5 -74.97 -10.69 -12.92
C LEU A 5 -73.46 -10.86 -13.18
N ASN A 6 -73.16 -11.86 -14.02
CA ASN A 6 -71.91 -12.11 -14.73
C ASN A 6 -71.77 -11.14 -15.92
N PHE A 7 -70.52 -10.89 -16.36
CA PHE A 7 -69.96 -11.25 -17.69
C PHE A 7 -68.89 -10.25 -18.18
N ARG A 8 -67.65 -10.78 -18.23
CA ARG A 8 -66.68 -10.79 -19.35
C ARG A 8 -66.03 -9.48 -19.88
N PRO A 9 -64.85 -9.62 -20.54
CA PRO A 9 -63.79 -8.62 -20.58
C PRO A 9 -63.84 -7.73 -21.82
N ALA A 10 -63.34 -6.51 -21.70
CA ALA A 10 -63.11 -5.61 -22.82
C ALA A 10 -61.65 -5.69 -23.30
N SER A 11 -61.54 -5.85 -24.61
CA SER A 11 -60.37 -6.02 -25.45
C SER A 11 -59.38 -4.86 -25.41
N ALA A 12 -58.10 -5.19 -25.62
CA ALA A 12 -57.02 -4.24 -25.84
C ALA A 12 -57.21 -3.41 -27.13
N PRO A 13 -56.59 -2.22 -27.21
CA PRO A 13 -55.96 -1.74 -28.43
C PRO A 13 -54.45 -1.86 -28.30
N THR A 14 -53.87 -2.68 -29.16
CA THR A 14 -52.45 -2.70 -29.53
C THR A 14 -52.05 -1.34 -30.08
N ALA A 15 -51.30 -0.55 -29.30
CA ALA A 15 -50.55 0.59 -29.82
C ALA A 15 -49.17 0.10 -30.28
N PHE A 16 -49.00 -0.01 -31.60
CA PHE A 16 -47.71 -0.15 -32.24
C PHE A 16 -46.89 1.12 -31.99
N ALA A 17 -45.94 1.07 -31.05
CA ALA A 17 -44.88 2.06 -30.97
C ALA A 17 -43.87 1.75 -32.09
N ALA A 18 -43.91 2.55 -33.15
CA ALA A 18 -42.90 2.53 -34.20
C ALA A 18 -41.52 2.85 -33.60
N ILE A 19 -40.62 1.88 -33.63
CA ILE A 19 -39.20 2.08 -33.37
C ILE A 19 -38.64 2.82 -34.58
N ALA A 20 -38.57 4.15 -34.50
CA ALA A 20 -37.76 4.94 -35.41
C ALA A 20 -36.29 4.71 -35.07
N ALA A 21 -35.63 3.85 -35.84
CA ALA A 21 -34.18 3.71 -35.83
C ALA A 21 -33.56 5.00 -36.38
N ALA A 22 -33.17 5.91 -35.50
CA ALA A 22 -32.31 7.02 -35.85
C ALA A 22 -30.89 6.48 -36.10
N ALA A 23 -30.58 6.22 -37.38
CA ALA A 23 -29.22 6.01 -37.82
C ALA A 23 -28.44 7.32 -37.68
N ALA A 24 -27.76 7.50 -36.54
CA ALA A 24 -26.78 8.57 -36.39
C ALA A 24 -25.56 8.21 -37.25
N VAL A 25 -25.47 8.81 -38.44
CA VAL A 25 -24.24 8.89 -39.22
C VAL A 25 -23.28 9.81 -38.46
N VAL A 26 -22.45 9.22 -37.60
CA VAL A 26 -21.31 9.93 -37.04
C VAL A 26 -20.20 9.85 -38.09
N ALA A 27 -20.08 10.92 -38.87
CA ALA A 27 -18.92 11.16 -39.70
C ALA A 27 -17.66 11.11 -38.81
N GLY A 28 -16.82 10.11 -39.05
CA GLY A 28 -15.56 9.92 -38.36
C GLY A 28 -14.61 11.07 -38.66
N ILE A 29 -14.58 12.08 -37.79
CA ILE A 29 -13.41 12.93 -37.66
C ILE A 29 -12.43 12.13 -36.80
N ALA A 30 -11.55 11.38 -37.47
CA ALA A 30 -10.38 10.79 -36.86
C ALA A 30 -9.48 11.93 -36.38
N ALA A 31 -9.72 12.43 -35.18
CA ALA A 31 -8.70 13.20 -34.47
C ALA A 31 -7.51 12.25 -34.27
N PRO A 32 -6.27 12.66 -34.61
CA PRO A 32 -5.12 11.83 -34.35
C PRO A 32 -5.07 11.58 -32.85
N VAL A 33 -5.25 10.33 -32.45
CA VAL A 33 -4.89 9.87 -31.11
C VAL A 33 -3.39 10.14 -31.02
N ALA A 34 -3.03 11.23 -30.36
CA ALA A 34 -1.65 11.47 -29.98
C ALA A 34 -1.24 10.24 -29.16
N SER A 35 -0.52 9.34 -29.80
CA SER A 35 0.12 8.23 -29.14
C SER A 35 1.05 8.87 -28.14
N ILE A 36 0.67 8.87 -26.87
CA ILE A 36 1.60 9.18 -25.78
C ILE A 36 2.58 8.02 -25.85
N THR A 37 3.66 8.22 -26.61
CA THR A 37 4.83 7.37 -26.55
C THR A 37 5.31 7.48 -25.11
N THR A 38 4.91 6.53 -24.26
CA THR A 38 5.67 6.22 -23.06
C THR A 38 7.08 5.98 -23.56
N ALA A 39 8.00 6.91 -23.27
CA ALA A 39 9.37 6.79 -23.68
C ALA A 39 9.85 5.39 -23.32
N ALA A 40 10.36 4.67 -24.33
CA ALA A 40 10.97 3.37 -24.11
C ALA A 40 12.04 3.52 -23.01
N PRO A 41 12.18 2.55 -22.11
CA PRO A 41 13.13 2.65 -21.01
C PRO A 41 14.53 2.89 -21.56
N ALA A 42 15.14 4.02 -21.21
CA ALA A 42 16.57 4.20 -21.39
C ALA A 42 17.27 3.07 -20.61
N ALA A 43 18.06 2.26 -21.30
CA ALA A 43 18.94 1.28 -20.67
C ALA A 43 19.80 2.02 -19.63
N ALA A 44 19.92 1.49 -18.42
CA ALA A 44 20.86 2.10 -17.48
C ALA A 44 22.28 1.88 -18.01
N PRO A 45 23.10 2.93 -18.08
CA PRO A 45 24.45 2.81 -18.59
C PRO A 45 25.29 1.95 -17.63
N ALA A 46 26.24 1.17 -18.19
CA ALA A 46 27.28 0.51 -17.41
C ALA A 46 28.02 1.55 -16.55
N GLY A 47 28.31 1.22 -15.28
CA GLY A 47 29.03 2.12 -14.36
C GLY A 47 28.17 2.90 -13.36
N VAL A 48 26.97 2.42 -13.02
CA VAL A 48 26.14 3.03 -11.97
C VAL A 48 26.89 3.03 -10.62
N LYS A 49 27.20 4.22 -10.10
CA LYS A 49 27.73 4.40 -8.75
C LYS A 49 26.64 4.10 -7.72
N LEU A 50 26.75 2.95 -7.06
CA LEU A 50 25.91 2.60 -5.92
C LEU A 50 26.42 3.26 -4.64
N VAL A 51 25.50 3.80 -3.86
CA VAL A 51 25.76 4.46 -2.58
C VAL A 51 24.78 3.92 -1.55
N ALA A 52 25.27 3.60 -0.35
CA ALA A 52 24.42 3.22 0.77
C ALA A 52 23.71 4.47 1.30
N GLY A 53 22.40 4.39 1.48
CA GLY A 53 21.58 5.49 1.99
C GLY A 53 21.70 5.70 3.51
N ASP A 54 22.27 4.71 4.20
CA ASP A 54 22.59 4.71 5.63
C ASP A 54 23.66 3.67 5.94
N ASN A 55 24.11 3.64 7.20
CA ASN A 55 25.13 2.70 7.68
C ASN A 55 24.62 1.26 7.81
N GLU A 56 23.30 1.05 7.78
CA GLU A 56 22.68 -0.26 7.89
C GLU A 56 22.62 -1.00 6.55
N THR A 57 22.66 -0.24 5.46
CA THR A 57 22.54 -0.79 4.11
C THR A 57 23.81 -1.50 3.66
N ALA A 58 23.75 -2.83 3.65
CA ALA A 58 24.81 -3.68 3.09
C ALA A 58 24.67 -3.80 1.57
N LEU A 59 25.38 -2.94 0.82
CA LEU A 59 25.37 -2.95 -0.66
C LEU A 59 25.82 -4.29 -1.27
N SER A 60 26.58 -5.11 -0.53
CA SER A 60 27.00 -6.45 -0.98
C SER A 60 25.82 -7.41 -1.21
N ALA A 61 24.67 -7.16 -0.55
CA ALA A 61 23.43 -7.93 -0.72
C ALA A 61 22.54 -7.38 -1.86
N VAL A 62 22.91 -6.23 -2.44
CA VAL A 62 22.19 -5.58 -3.53
C VAL A 62 22.79 -6.03 -4.86
N ARG A 63 21.95 -6.19 -5.88
CA ARG A 63 22.38 -6.45 -7.26
C ARG A 63 21.80 -5.38 -8.17
N VAL A 64 22.59 -4.93 -9.14
CA VAL A 64 22.11 -4.07 -10.24
C VAL A 64 22.18 -4.89 -11.51
N ASP A 65 21.07 -4.93 -12.23
CA ASP A 65 20.92 -5.67 -13.48
C ASP A 65 20.26 -4.75 -14.51
N GLY A 66 21.07 -4.23 -15.42
CA GLY A 66 20.67 -3.13 -16.30
C GLY A 66 20.09 -1.98 -15.49
N ALA A 67 18.82 -1.66 -15.75
CA ALA A 67 18.13 -0.54 -15.10
C ALA A 67 17.46 -0.90 -13.77
N ASP A 68 17.60 -2.13 -13.29
CA ASP A 68 16.88 -2.59 -12.10
C ASP A 68 17.84 -2.84 -10.93
N VAL A 69 17.38 -2.50 -9.72
CA VAL A 69 18.01 -2.85 -8.45
C VAL A 69 17.24 -4.00 -7.83
N LYS A 70 17.95 -5.04 -7.38
CA LYS A 70 17.38 -6.25 -6.81
C LYS A 70 17.88 -6.47 -5.38
N PHE A 71 16.98 -6.85 -4.48
CA PHE A 71 17.26 -7.15 -3.08
C PHE A 71 16.21 -8.10 -2.50
N GLN A 72 16.62 -9.23 -1.93
CA GLN A 72 15.71 -10.24 -1.32
C GLN A 72 14.51 -10.63 -2.22
N GLY A 73 14.72 -10.74 -3.54
CA GLY A 73 13.67 -11.05 -4.51
C GLY A 73 12.81 -9.85 -4.93
N LEU A 74 12.91 -8.71 -4.25
CA LEU A 74 12.34 -7.44 -4.71
C LEU A 74 13.14 -6.92 -5.89
N THR A 75 12.43 -6.30 -6.82
CA THR A 75 13.02 -5.59 -7.96
C THR A 75 12.43 -4.19 -8.00
N VAL A 76 13.29 -3.20 -8.17
CA VAL A 76 12.90 -1.80 -8.26
C VAL A 76 13.66 -1.17 -9.43
N ARG A 77 12.92 -0.57 -10.35
CA ARG A 77 13.52 0.16 -11.46
C ARG A 77 14.24 1.40 -10.94
N ILE A 78 15.48 1.63 -11.40
CA ILE A 78 16.23 2.86 -11.10
C ILE A 78 15.41 4.06 -11.57
N PRO A 79 15.04 4.98 -10.66
CA PRO A 79 14.20 6.11 -10.99
C PRO A 79 14.99 7.22 -11.72
N ALA A 80 14.28 8.23 -12.25
CA ALA A 80 14.94 9.38 -12.84
C ALA A 80 15.73 10.20 -11.78
N ALA A 81 16.67 11.03 -12.22
CA ALA A 81 17.44 11.86 -11.31
C ALA A 81 16.53 12.80 -10.50
N GLY A 82 16.78 12.88 -9.19
CA GLY A 82 15.93 13.59 -8.23
C GLY A 82 14.70 12.80 -7.77
N GLU A 83 14.48 11.59 -8.26
CA GLU A 83 13.33 10.75 -7.92
C GLU A 83 13.74 9.53 -7.08
N GLY A 84 12.75 8.91 -6.46
CA GLY A 84 12.93 7.73 -5.64
C GLY A 84 11.67 6.87 -5.58
N VAL A 85 11.86 5.61 -5.21
CA VAL A 85 10.80 4.63 -5.02
C VAL A 85 11.17 3.70 -3.87
N GLN A 86 10.23 3.47 -2.95
CA GLN A 86 10.30 2.38 -1.99
C GLN A 86 9.37 1.26 -2.41
N ALA A 87 9.86 0.02 -2.35
CA ALA A 87 9.05 -1.18 -2.22
C ALA A 87 9.13 -1.63 -0.77
N ALA A 88 8.02 -1.70 -0.04
CA ALA A 88 7.97 -2.17 1.34
C ALA A 88 6.71 -3.00 1.58
N ALA A 89 6.80 -4.03 2.42
CA ALA A 89 5.73 -5.00 2.62
C ALA A 89 5.63 -5.49 4.05
N GLU A 90 4.39 -5.62 4.54
CA GLU A 90 4.05 -6.56 5.59
C GLU A 90 4.09 -7.97 5.03
N SER A 91 4.75 -8.87 5.74
CA SER A 91 5.02 -10.22 5.27
C SER A 91 4.57 -11.29 6.27
N THR A 92 4.68 -12.55 5.88
CA THR A 92 4.50 -13.67 6.80
C THR A 92 5.68 -13.85 7.74
N SER A 93 6.84 -13.28 7.42
CA SER A 93 8.07 -13.36 8.22
C SER A 93 9.09 -12.36 7.73
N GLY A 94 9.88 -11.81 8.66
CA GLY A 94 11.05 -10.99 8.35
C GLY A 94 10.78 -9.70 7.56
N GLU A 95 11.87 -9.05 7.18
CA GLU A 95 11.87 -7.75 6.51
C GLU A 95 11.85 -7.90 4.98
N LEU A 96 11.02 -7.10 4.30
CA LEU A 96 11.08 -6.93 2.84
C LEU A 96 10.85 -5.45 2.50
N SER A 97 11.93 -4.69 2.49
CA SER A 97 11.91 -3.30 2.07
C SER A 97 13.20 -2.90 1.38
N ILE A 98 13.06 -2.11 0.32
CA ILE A 98 14.15 -1.43 -0.35
C ILE A 98 13.67 -0.09 -0.87
N THR A 99 14.44 0.96 -0.58
CA THR A 99 14.29 2.27 -1.20
C THR A 99 15.44 2.48 -2.18
N VAL A 100 15.10 2.84 -3.42
CA VAL A 100 16.05 3.21 -4.46
C VAL A 100 15.78 4.65 -4.84
N SER A 101 16.80 5.49 -4.79
CA SER A 101 16.73 6.89 -5.22
C SER A 101 17.86 7.19 -6.18
N ARG A 102 17.65 8.14 -7.08
CA ARG A 102 18.72 8.62 -7.95
C ARG A 102 19.02 10.06 -7.63
N SER A 103 20.23 10.32 -7.16
CA SER A 103 20.73 11.66 -6.86
C SER A 103 20.88 12.50 -8.13
N ALA A 104 20.96 13.83 -7.97
CA ALA A 104 21.14 14.76 -9.08
C ALA A 104 22.47 14.54 -9.83
N ASP A 105 23.50 14.06 -9.13
CA ASP A 105 24.80 13.66 -9.68
C ASP A 105 24.75 12.31 -10.44
N GLY A 106 23.58 11.68 -10.52
CA GLY A 106 23.37 10.40 -11.17
C GLY A 106 23.65 9.16 -10.32
N SER A 107 24.17 9.33 -9.09
CA SER A 107 24.42 8.23 -8.14
C SER A 107 23.10 7.53 -7.77
N VAL A 108 23.14 6.20 -7.68
CA VAL A 108 21.99 5.41 -7.21
C VAL A 108 22.18 5.11 -5.73
N VAL A 109 21.33 5.73 -4.92
CA VAL A 109 21.29 5.56 -3.48
C VAL A 109 20.32 4.44 -3.16
N VAL A 110 20.81 3.40 -2.48
CA VAL A 110 20.00 2.28 -2.03
C VAL A 110 19.92 2.32 -0.51
N LYS A 111 18.73 2.18 0.03
CA LYS A 111 18.48 1.97 1.45
C LYS A 111 17.72 0.66 1.65
N THR A 112 18.19 -0.18 2.54
CA THR A 112 17.51 -1.41 2.97
C THR A 112 17.23 -1.32 4.45
N ASP A 113 16.05 -1.70 4.89
CA ASP A 113 15.73 -1.63 6.31
C ASP A 113 16.41 -2.78 7.07
N LYS A 114 17.25 -2.45 8.07
CA LYS A 114 17.86 -3.40 9.00
C LYS A 114 17.99 -2.71 10.36
N HIS A 115 16.86 -2.54 11.04
CA HIS A 115 16.72 -1.61 12.16
C HIS A 115 17.75 -1.72 13.31
N GLU A 116 18.45 -0.62 13.58
CA GLU A 116 18.59 0.01 14.89
C GLU A 116 18.04 1.46 14.84
N HIS A 117 17.25 1.88 15.83
CA HIS A 117 16.47 3.13 15.75
C HIS A 117 17.13 4.32 16.46
N ALA A 118 17.18 5.47 15.78
CA ALA A 118 17.34 6.77 16.42
C ALA A 118 16.02 7.16 17.13
N GLY A 119 16.02 7.13 18.47
CA GLY A 119 14.88 7.52 19.29
C GLY A 119 14.84 6.95 20.71
N SER A 120 15.74 6.02 21.07
CA SER A 120 15.81 5.46 22.42
C SER A 120 16.71 6.30 23.34
N THR A 121 16.15 7.33 24.00
CA THR A 121 16.69 7.72 25.31
C THR A 121 16.19 6.73 26.35
N ALA A 122 16.87 5.58 26.46
CA ALA A 122 17.04 4.75 27.66
C ALA A 122 17.30 3.27 27.29
N GLY A 123 18.47 2.76 27.65
CA GLY A 123 18.75 1.32 27.75
C GLY A 123 20.01 0.86 26.99
N PRO A 124 20.87 0.02 27.59
CA PRO A 124 22.12 -0.41 26.98
C PRO A 124 21.88 -1.22 25.70
N VAL A 125 22.77 -0.99 24.74
CA VAL A 125 22.80 -1.60 23.42
C VAL A 125 23.12 -3.08 23.56
N GLU A 126 22.12 -3.94 23.48
CA GLU A 126 22.36 -5.34 23.13
C GLU A 126 22.40 -5.44 21.62
N GLN A 127 23.59 -5.75 21.09
CA GLN A 127 23.82 -6.05 19.69
C GLN A 127 23.03 -7.32 19.31
N HIS A 128 21.81 -7.15 18.82
CA HIS A 128 21.03 -8.26 18.27
C HIS A 128 21.26 -8.32 16.76
N SER A 129 22.15 -9.22 16.37
CA SER A 129 22.37 -9.64 14.98
C SER A 129 21.04 -9.93 14.28
N ALA A 130 20.94 -9.58 12.99
CA ALA A 130 19.80 -9.86 12.12
C ALA A 130 19.25 -11.27 12.30
N GLN A 131 18.20 -11.39 13.09
CA GLN A 131 17.35 -12.57 13.11
C GLN A 131 16.06 -12.17 12.41
N ALA A 132 15.69 -12.96 11.41
CA ALA A 132 14.37 -12.93 10.84
C ALA A 132 13.38 -13.20 11.98
N ALA A 133 12.92 -12.13 12.63
CA ALA A 133 11.97 -12.25 13.72
C ALA A 133 10.70 -12.87 13.13
N ALA A 134 10.36 -14.05 13.62
CA ALA A 134 9.12 -14.70 13.25
C ALA A 134 7.95 -13.80 13.66
N ALA A 135 6.88 -13.80 12.86
CA ALA A 135 5.67 -13.10 13.23
C ALA A 135 5.14 -13.65 14.57
N SER A 136 4.87 -12.77 15.53
CA SER A 136 4.30 -13.18 16.81
C SER A 136 2.83 -13.58 16.65
N THR A 137 2.48 -14.79 17.10
CA THR A 137 1.09 -15.23 17.25
C THR A 137 0.43 -14.67 18.51
N ALA A 138 1.23 -14.23 19.49
CA ALA A 138 0.73 -13.60 20.70
C ALA A 138 0.17 -12.21 20.36
N ARG A 139 -1.10 -11.98 20.72
CA ARG A 139 -1.71 -10.66 20.64
C ARG A 139 -0.94 -9.71 21.54
N ALA A 140 -0.38 -8.65 20.98
CA ALA A 140 0.29 -7.63 21.77
C ALA A 140 -0.68 -7.03 22.80
N ALA A 141 -0.19 -6.78 24.02
CA ALA A 141 -1.00 -6.19 25.07
C ALA A 141 -1.53 -4.81 24.62
N ALA A 142 -2.82 -4.57 24.84
CA ALA A 142 -3.44 -3.28 24.52
C ALA A 142 -2.73 -2.11 25.25
N ALA A 143 -2.23 -2.35 26.47
CA ALA A 143 -1.42 -1.39 27.22
C ALA A 143 -0.14 -1.00 26.45
N LYS A 144 0.61 -1.99 25.93
CA LYS A 144 1.84 -1.73 25.16
C LYS A 144 1.57 -0.97 23.86
N THR A 145 0.42 -1.23 23.22
CA THR A 145 -0.01 -0.51 22.01
C THR A 145 -0.06 1.01 22.22
N CYS A 146 -0.41 1.47 23.43
CA CYS A 146 -0.53 2.88 23.76
C CYS A 146 0.58 3.44 24.65
N THR A 147 1.67 2.70 24.87
CA THR A 147 2.86 3.18 25.58
C THR A 147 4.13 3.04 24.76
N ASP A 148 4.21 2.08 23.84
CA ASP A 148 5.32 1.93 22.92
C ASP A 148 5.36 3.10 21.94
N SER A 149 6.43 3.89 22.02
CA SER A 149 6.60 5.12 21.28
C SER A 149 7.52 5.01 20.07
N ALA A 150 8.04 3.82 19.76
CA ALA A 150 8.98 3.66 18.67
C ALA A 150 8.30 3.86 17.31
N TYR A 151 8.97 4.63 16.45
CA TYR A 151 8.59 4.79 15.05
C TYR A 151 9.84 5.06 14.21
N ALA A 152 9.74 4.78 12.92
CA ALA A 152 10.73 5.17 11.94
C ALA A 152 10.03 5.91 10.80
N LEU A 153 10.76 6.82 10.16
CA LEU A 153 10.25 7.62 9.04
C LEU A 153 11.10 7.37 7.80
N SER A 154 10.44 7.27 6.65
CA SER A 154 11.11 7.14 5.36
C SER A 154 11.49 8.50 4.75
N GLY A 155 11.00 9.59 5.36
CA GLY A 155 11.41 10.97 5.05
C GLY A 155 10.64 11.63 3.90
N TRP A 156 9.57 11.00 3.39
CA TRP A 156 8.63 11.63 2.46
C TRP A 156 7.28 11.96 3.09
N LYS A 157 6.55 12.84 2.42
CA LYS A 157 5.19 13.22 2.77
C LYS A 157 4.25 13.04 1.58
N LEU A 158 3.09 12.46 1.82
CA LEU A 158 2.00 12.41 0.85
C LEU A 158 1.18 13.71 0.95
N PRO A 159 1.18 14.59 -0.07
CA PRO A 159 0.55 15.90 0.04
C PRO A 159 -0.99 15.82 0.13
N SER A 160 -1.60 14.85 -0.55
CA SER A 160 -3.04 14.61 -0.54
C SER A 160 -3.31 13.11 -0.46
N PHE A 161 -4.18 12.70 0.45
CA PHE A 161 -4.52 11.29 0.64
C PHE A 161 -5.84 10.91 -0.05
N LYS A 162 -5.96 11.26 -1.34
CA LYS A 162 -7.01 10.71 -2.20
C LYS A 162 -6.60 9.32 -2.66
N TRP A 163 -7.45 8.31 -2.48
CA TRP A 163 -7.14 6.92 -2.80
C TRP A 163 -8.30 6.23 -3.53
N TYR A 164 -7.98 5.20 -4.31
CA TYR A 164 -8.93 4.42 -5.10
C TYR A 164 -8.79 2.93 -4.78
N TYR A 165 -9.85 2.16 -5.00
CA TYR A 165 -9.84 0.71 -4.83
C TYR A 165 -10.14 -0.01 -6.15
N ASN A 166 -9.27 -0.93 -6.56
CA ASN A 166 -9.56 -1.84 -7.65
C ASN A 166 -10.04 -3.20 -7.11
N PRO A 167 -11.34 -3.56 -7.29
CA PRO A 167 -11.88 -4.82 -6.79
C PRO A 167 -11.53 -6.04 -7.65
N ALA A 168 -10.93 -5.85 -8.83
CA ALA A 168 -10.56 -6.95 -9.71
C ALA A 168 -9.59 -7.90 -8.98
N GLY A 169 -9.85 -9.21 -9.10
CA GLY A 169 -9.03 -10.24 -8.44
C GLY A 169 -9.33 -10.45 -6.94
N ALA A 170 -10.27 -9.71 -6.34
CA ALA A 170 -10.63 -9.88 -4.93
C ALA A 170 -11.08 -11.33 -4.62
N PRO A 171 -10.48 -12.01 -3.61
CA PRO A 171 -10.89 -13.33 -3.20
C PRO A 171 -12.36 -13.36 -2.76
N ALA A 172 -13.10 -14.39 -3.16
CA ALA A 172 -14.54 -14.49 -2.90
C ALA A 172 -14.90 -14.33 -1.41
N ALA A 173 -14.06 -14.88 -0.51
CA ALA A 173 -14.26 -14.84 0.93
C ALA A 173 -14.28 -13.42 1.54
N VAL A 174 -13.64 -12.44 0.89
CA VAL A 174 -13.56 -11.05 1.40
C VAL A 174 -14.08 -10.02 0.41
N ARG A 175 -14.46 -10.41 -0.81
CA ARG A 175 -14.84 -9.48 -1.89
C ARG A 175 -15.89 -8.46 -1.46
N ALA A 176 -16.93 -8.91 -0.75
CA ALA A 176 -18.02 -8.03 -0.30
C ALA A 176 -17.61 -7.12 0.87
N SER A 177 -16.71 -7.57 1.75
CA SER A 177 -16.30 -6.84 2.96
C SER A 177 -15.01 -6.03 2.79
N ALA A 178 -14.24 -6.28 1.74
CA ALA A 178 -12.96 -5.62 1.48
C ALA A 178 -13.06 -4.08 1.39
N PRO A 179 -14.04 -3.48 0.67
CA PRO A 179 -14.17 -2.02 0.65
C PRO A 179 -14.29 -1.41 2.05
N ALA A 180 -15.10 -2.02 2.92
CA ALA A 180 -15.31 -1.54 4.28
C ALA A 180 -14.05 -1.72 5.13
N ALA A 181 -13.36 -2.87 5.03
CA ALA A 181 -12.12 -3.12 5.75
C ALA A 181 -10.99 -2.15 5.33
N ILE A 182 -10.85 -1.88 4.03
CA ILE A 182 -9.87 -0.94 3.48
C ILE A 182 -10.18 0.49 3.94
N SER A 183 -11.46 0.89 3.91
CA SER A 183 -11.87 2.21 4.40
C SER A 183 -11.60 2.35 5.90
N ALA A 184 -11.93 1.33 6.70
CA ALA A 184 -11.68 1.33 8.13
C ALA A 184 -10.19 1.45 8.47
N ALA A 185 -9.33 0.66 7.80
CA ALA A 185 -7.88 0.76 7.92
C ALA A 185 -7.39 2.18 7.58
N THR A 186 -7.87 2.74 6.47
CA THR A 186 -7.46 4.07 6.04
C THR A 186 -7.90 5.16 7.03
N THR A 187 -9.09 5.06 7.62
CA THR A 187 -9.54 5.99 8.67
C THR A 187 -8.77 5.86 9.97
N SER A 188 -8.35 4.63 10.34
CA SER A 188 -7.56 4.35 11.55
C SER A 188 -6.21 5.07 11.58
N LEU A 189 -5.68 5.54 10.44
CA LEU A 189 -4.43 6.32 10.35
C LEU A 189 -4.52 7.71 10.99
N THR A 190 -5.72 8.17 11.34
CA THR A 190 -5.94 9.56 11.77
C THR A 190 -5.88 9.75 13.28
N ARG A 191 -5.98 8.69 14.08
CA ARG A 191 -6.07 8.75 15.55
C ARG A 191 -5.54 7.47 16.19
N ALA A 192 -5.02 7.59 17.41
CA ALA A 192 -4.64 6.47 18.26
C ALA A 192 -4.77 6.86 19.73
N CYS A 193 -4.96 5.89 20.62
CA CYS A 193 -4.64 6.03 22.06
C CYS A 193 -5.16 7.29 22.77
N GLY A 194 -6.39 7.72 22.45
CA GLY A 194 -7.00 8.93 23.01
C GLY A 194 -6.33 10.25 22.61
N GLN A 195 -5.38 10.23 21.68
CA GLN A 195 -4.65 11.40 21.22
C GLN A 195 -5.49 12.27 20.28
N LYS A 196 -5.05 13.52 20.10
CA LYS A 196 -5.62 14.46 19.12
C LYS A 196 -5.57 13.88 17.71
N ALA A 197 -6.54 14.24 16.87
CA ALA A 197 -6.55 13.76 15.49
C ALA A 197 -5.38 14.34 14.69
N ILE A 198 -4.75 13.50 13.86
CA ILE A 198 -3.73 13.91 12.90
C ILE A 198 -4.40 14.79 11.83
N LYS A 199 -3.70 15.83 11.35
CA LYS A 199 -4.10 16.68 10.21
C LYS A 199 -3.97 15.93 8.87
N LEU A 200 -4.54 14.75 8.83
CA LEU A 200 -4.65 13.89 7.65
C LEU A 200 -6.13 13.77 7.29
N ALA A 201 -6.46 13.92 6.01
CA ALA A 201 -7.82 13.82 5.50
C ALA A 201 -7.85 12.81 4.35
N PRO A 202 -7.94 11.49 4.66
CA PRO A 202 -8.11 10.50 3.62
C PRO A 202 -9.45 10.71 2.89
N SER A 203 -9.42 10.62 1.57
CA SER A 203 -10.59 10.80 0.71
C SER A 203 -10.70 9.61 -0.25
N TYR A 204 -11.82 8.88 -0.18
CA TYR A 204 -12.07 7.78 -1.11
C TYR A 204 -12.54 8.35 -2.45
N GLY A 205 -11.73 8.14 -3.48
CA GLY A 205 -12.02 8.53 -4.86
C GLY A 205 -12.94 7.57 -5.62
N GLY A 206 -13.36 6.48 -4.99
CA GLY A 206 -14.23 5.47 -5.59
C GLY A 206 -13.49 4.23 -6.09
N ALA A 207 -14.28 3.30 -6.63
CA ALA A 207 -13.75 2.12 -7.30
C ALA A 207 -13.06 2.52 -8.61
N THR A 208 -12.05 1.77 -9.04
CA THR A 208 -11.33 2.01 -10.28
C THR A 208 -11.00 0.71 -11.00
N THR A 209 -10.80 0.80 -12.32
CA THR A 209 -10.26 -0.30 -13.14
C THR A 209 -8.74 -0.20 -13.31
N ALA A 210 -8.13 0.91 -12.89
CA ALA A 210 -6.67 1.06 -12.91
C ALA A 210 -6.03 -0.02 -12.03
N GLY A 211 -5.09 -0.78 -12.59
CA GLY A 211 -4.36 -1.80 -11.86
C GLY A 211 -3.37 -1.17 -10.88
N VAL A 212 -2.97 -1.94 -9.87
CA VAL A 212 -1.83 -1.60 -9.01
C VAL A 212 -0.53 -1.82 -9.79
N GLN A 213 0.41 -0.90 -9.70
CA GLN A 213 1.73 -1.01 -10.34
C GLN A 213 2.74 -1.78 -9.47
N VAL A 214 2.27 -2.91 -8.97
CA VAL A 214 3.05 -3.89 -8.23
C VAL A 214 3.01 -5.22 -8.98
N GLY A 215 4.20 -5.75 -9.28
CA GLY A 215 4.38 -7.02 -9.96
C GLY A 215 4.16 -8.23 -9.04
N ALA A 216 4.13 -9.43 -9.63
CA ALA A 216 3.84 -10.66 -8.88
C ALA A 216 4.90 -10.96 -7.79
N ALA A 217 6.15 -10.57 -7.98
CA ALA A 217 7.21 -10.76 -6.99
C ALA A 217 7.23 -9.65 -5.90
N GLY A 218 6.25 -8.74 -5.88
CA GLY A 218 6.26 -7.57 -5.00
C GLY A 218 7.16 -6.44 -5.51
N ASN A 219 7.50 -6.44 -6.81
CA ASN A 219 8.36 -5.44 -7.42
C ASN A 219 7.56 -4.20 -7.89
N CYS A 220 8.16 -3.02 -7.81
CA CYS A 220 7.52 -1.77 -8.22
C CYS A 220 7.66 -1.57 -9.74
N THR A 221 6.54 -1.60 -10.47
CA THR A 221 6.55 -1.67 -11.95
C THR A 221 6.26 -0.35 -12.64
N GLY A 222 5.82 0.69 -11.93
CA GLY A 222 5.52 1.98 -12.54
C GLY A 222 4.80 2.95 -11.61
N ASN A 223 4.69 4.20 -12.03
CA ASN A 223 3.96 5.25 -11.32
C ASN A 223 3.00 5.97 -12.27
N ASP A 224 1.71 5.97 -11.96
CA ASP A 224 0.64 6.58 -12.76
C ASP A 224 0.09 7.85 -12.08
N GLY A 225 0.76 8.30 -11.01
CA GLY A 225 0.36 9.45 -10.21
C GLY A 225 -0.86 9.20 -9.31
N ARG A 226 -1.34 7.95 -9.19
CA ARG A 226 -2.51 7.61 -8.37
C ARG A 226 -2.09 6.97 -7.05
N ASN A 227 -3.10 6.82 -6.20
CA ASN A 227 -3.01 6.00 -5.01
C ASN A 227 -4.03 4.87 -5.11
N VAL A 228 -3.63 3.73 -5.69
CA VAL A 228 -4.53 2.57 -5.90
C VAL A 228 -4.19 1.47 -4.91
N ILE A 229 -5.21 0.95 -4.23
CA ILE A 229 -5.11 -0.35 -3.56
C ILE A 229 -5.91 -1.40 -4.33
N GLY A 230 -5.37 -2.60 -4.47
CA GLY A 230 -6.01 -3.67 -5.22
C GLY A 230 -5.37 -5.03 -4.98
N TRP A 231 -5.77 -6.01 -5.79
CA TRP A 231 -5.37 -7.39 -5.62
C TRP A 231 -4.39 -7.82 -6.71
N ARG A 232 -3.46 -8.70 -6.33
CA ARG A 232 -2.49 -9.26 -7.26
C ARG A 232 -2.30 -10.74 -6.94
N ALA A 233 -2.30 -11.57 -7.97
CA ALA A 233 -1.71 -12.90 -7.89
C ALA A 233 -0.20 -12.75 -7.69
N GLY A 234 0.21 -12.76 -6.42
CA GLY A 234 1.58 -12.58 -6.01
C GLY A 234 2.31 -13.90 -5.83
N SER A 235 3.60 -13.77 -5.51
CA SER A 235 4.53 -14.84 -5.20
C SER A 235 5.41 -14.41 -4.04
N GLY A 236 5.89 -15.37 -3.25
CA GLY A 236 6.74 -15.08 -2.09
C GLY A 236 5.95 -14.76 -0.83
N ARG A 237 6.61 -14.13 0.15
CA ARG A 237 6.14 -14.02 1.53
C ARG A 237 5.40 -12.73 1.90
N TRP A 238 5.20 -11.81 0.96
CA TRP A 238 4.51 -10.55 1.23
C TRP A 238 2.99 -10.73 1.24
N LEU A 239 2.33 -10.15 2.24
CA LEU A 239 0.87 -10.12 2.41
C LEU A 239 0.28 -8.90 1.69
N GLY A 240 0.85 -7.74 2.01
CA GLY A 240 0.67 -6.48 1.32
C GLY A 240 2.02 -6.02 0.76
N MET A 241 1.99 -5.23 -0.30
CA MET A 241 3.19 -4.59 -0.84
C MET A 241 2.82 -3.19 -1.30
N THR A 242 3.51 -2.20 -0.78
CA THR A 242 3.33 -0.80 -1.14
C THR A 242 4.54 -0.27 -1.87
N CYS A 243 4.30 0.19 -3.09
CA CYS A 243 5.23 0.98 -3.86
C CYS A 243 4.95 2.45 -3.62
N THR A 244 5.92 3.20 -3.11
CA THR A 244 5.78 4.65 -2.86
C THR A 244 6.81 5.40 -3.67
N TYR A 245 6.34 6.19 -4.64
CA TYR A 245 7.16 6.98 -5.54
C TYR A 245 7.23 8.42 -5.06
N PHE A 246 8.40 9.04 -5.11
CA PHE A 246 8.58 10.42 -4.66
C PHE A 246 9.57 11.19 -5.53
N LYS A 247 9.44 12.52 -5.48
CA LYS A 247 10.42 13.47 -6.01
C LYS A 247 11.06 14.24 -4.87
N THR A 248 12.35 14.51 -4.99
CA THR A 248 13.09 15.38 -4.08
C THR A 248 13.10 16.78 -4.65
N ILE A 249 12.36 17.70 -4.01
CA ILE A 249 12.23 19.09 -4.43
C ILE A 249 12.72 19.94 -3.26
N ASN A 250 13.75 20.77 -3.48
CA ASN A 250 14.36 21.62 -2.45
C ASN A 250 14.72 20.85 -1.16
N GLY A 251 15.31 19.67 -1.31
CA GLY A 251 15.70 18.79 -0.20
C GLY A 251 14.53 18.06 0.49
N ARG A 252 13.28 18.24 0.03
CA ARG A 252 12.09 17.58 0.60
C ARG A 252 11.56 16.51 -0.35
N LYS A 253 11.31 15.31 0.18
CA LYS A 253 10.71 14.21 -0.59
C LYS A 253 9.18 14.32 -0.56
N THR A 254 8.58 14.52 -1.73
CA THR A 254 7.12 14.60 -1.90
C THR A 254 6.65 13.39 -2.70
N VAL A 255 5.67 12.66 -2.17
CA VAL A 255 5.11 11.49 -2.86
C VAL A 255 4.37 11.95 -4.12
N THR A 256 4.64 11.27 -5.23
CA THR A 256 3.98 11.50 -6.53
C THR A 256 2.95 10.43 -6.86
N GLY A 257 3.06 9.24 -6.26
CA GLY A 257 2.09 8.16 -6.40
C GLY A 257 2.40 7.02 -5.44
N THR A 258 1.40 6.20 -5.12
CA THR A 258 1.59 5.05 -4.24
C THR A 258 0.60 3.94 -4.54
N ASP A 259 1.07 2.77 -4.91
CA ASP A 259 0.20 1.63 -5.19
C ASP A 259 0.43 0.52 -4.17
N THR A 260 -0.67 -0.03 -3.64
CA THR A 260 -0.67 -1.12 -2.67
C THR A 260 -1.32 -2.36 -3.29
N ALA A 261 -0.57 -3.44 -3.41
CA ALA A 261 -1.12 -4.74 -3.78
C ALA A 261 -1.38 -5.61 -2.56
N LEU A 262 -2.45 -6.39 -2.61
CA LEU A 262 -2.80 -7.44 -1.67
C LEU A 262 -2.60 -8.80 -2.35
N ASN A 263 -1.76 -9.66 -1.76
CA ASN A 263 -1.34 -10.91 -2.39
C ASN A 263 -2.39 -12.01 -2.27
N THR A 264 -3.04 -12.36 -3.39
CA THR A 264 -4.10 -13.38 -3.42
C THR A 264 -3.61 -14.81 -3.22
N GLN A 265 -2.30 -15.05 -3.14
CA GLN A 265 -1.74 -16.33 -2.68
C GLN A 265 -2.15 -16.63 -1.22
N TYR A 266 -2.40 -15.59 -0.43
CA TYR A 266 -2.79 -15.71 0.97
C TYR A 266 -4.30 -15.55 1.16
N LYS A 267 -4.84 -16.28 2.15
CA LYS A 267 -6.23 -16.11 2.56
C LYS A 267 -6.33 -14.89 3.47
N PHE A 268 -7.34 -14.07 3.23
CA PHE A 268 -7.67 -12.94 4.10
C PHE A 268 -9.01 -13.15 4.80
N PHE A 269 -9.18 -12.49 5.93
CA PHE A 269 -10.47 -12.34 6.60
C PHE A 269 -10.70 -10.88 7.00
N THR A 270 -11.97 -10.53 7.21
CA THR A 270 -12.36 -9.21 7.74
C THR A 270 -13.03 -9.30 9.11
N SER A 271 -13.42 -10.49 9.56
CA SER A 271 -13.97 -10.76 10.89
C SER A 271 -13.12 -11.80 11.63
N ALA A 272 -12.71 -11.50 12.87
CA ALA A 272 -11.91 -12.41 13.68
C ALA A 272 -12.58 -13.79 13.88
N LYS A 273 -13.92 -13.80 13.94
CA LYS A 273 -14.74 -15.01 14.10
C LYS A 273 -14.59 -15.99 12.93
N SER A 274 -14.21 -15.51 11.74
CA SER A 274 -14.07 -16.33 10.54
C SER A 274 -12.61 -16.69 10.24
N CYS A 275 -11.68 -16.47 11.17
CA CYS A 275 -10.29 -16.79 10.90
C CYS A 275 -10.02 -18.30 10.94
N SER A 276 -9.41 -18.80 9.87
CA SER A 276 -8.86 -20.14 9.77
C SER A 276 -7.56 -20.09 8.97
N GLY A 277 -6.44 -19.85 9.68
CA GLY A 277 -5.12 -19.71 9.05
C GLY A 277 -5.03 -18.57 8.02
N ALA A 278 -5.87 -17.54 8.17
CA ALA A 278 -5.98 -16.40 7.26
C ALA A 278 -5.40 -15.14 7.92
N TYR A 279 -5.15 -14.09 7.13
CA TYR A 279 -4.60 -12.82 7.60
C TYR A 279 -5.66 -11.73 7.68
N ASP A 280 -5.54 -10.86 8.67
CA ASP A 280 -6.50 -9.79 8.89
C ASP A 280 -6.31 -8.69 7.84
N LEU A 281 -7.29 -8.55 6.93
CA LEU A 281 -7.20 -7.59 5.83
C LEU A 281 -7.03 -6.15 6.33
N GLN A 282 -7.73 -5.78 7.40
CA GLN A 282 -7.65 -4.41 7.92
C GLN A 282 -6.26 -4.11 8.50
N SER A 283 -5.65 -5.05 9.21
CA SER A 283 -4.29 -4.91 9.75
C SER A 283 -3.25 -4.74 8.64
N VAL A 284 -3.29 -5.61 7.62
CA VAL A 284 -2.39 -5.52 6.45
C VAL A 284 -2.56 -4.19 5.76
N VAL A 285 -3.79 -3.78 5.45
CA VAL A 285 -4.03 -2.49 4.78
C VAL A 285 -3.55 -1.33 5.65
N LEU A 286 -3.76 -1.36 6.96
CA LEU A 286 -3.30 -0.27 7.84
C LEU A 286 -1.78 -0.12 7.81
N HIS A 287 -1.05 -1.23 7.85
CA HIS A 287 0.40 -1.27 7.72
C HIS A 287 0.85 -0.67 6.38
N GLU A 288 0.32 -1.19 5.29
CA GLU A 288 0.68 -0.75 3.94
C GLU A 288 0.40 0.75 3.71
N ARG A 289 -0.72 1.24 4.21
CA ARG A 289 -1.02 2.68 4.16
C ARG A 289 -0.07 3.52 5.02
N GLY A 290 0.53 2.94 6.06
CA GLY A 290 1.60 3.57 6.82
C GLY A 290 2.79 3.93 5.93
N HIS A 291 3.22 3.02 5.06
CA HIS A 291 4.29 3.27 4.08
C HIS A 291 3.93 4.38 3.09
N SER A 292 2.70 4.37 2.56
CA SER A 292 2.20 5.45 1.69
C SER A 292 2.35 6.84 2.35
N LEU A 293 2.22 6.90 3.68
CA LEU A 293 2.28 8.13 4.46
C LEU A 293 3.67 8.47 5.00
N GLY A 294 4.68 7.63 4.77
CA GLY A 294 6.06 7.87 5.16
C GLY A 294 6.49 7.25 6.48
N LEU A 295 5.68 6.35 7.06
CA LEU A 295 6.17 5.47 8.12
C LEU A 295 7.08 4.40 7.52
N ASN A 296 8.12 4.07 8.26
CA ASN A 296 8.98 2.95 7.96
C ASN A 296 8.83 1.86 9.02
N HIS A 297 9.37 0.67 8.72
CA HIS A 297 9.30 -0.44 9.66
C HIS A 297 9.95 -0.13 11.02
N VAL A 298 9.51 -0.84 12.05
CA VAL A 298 10.16 -0.90 13.36
C VAL A 298 10.47 -2.35 13.73
N SER A 299 11.38 -2.55 14.70
CA SER A 299 11.79 -3.90 15.11
C SER A 299 10.60 -4.75 15.56
N GLN A 300 10.38 -5.88 14.88
CA GLN A 300 9.35 -6.85 15.23
C GLN A 300 9.54 -7.43 16.64
N ALA A 301 10.80 -7.62 17.06
CA ALA A 301 11.13 -8.20 18.36
C ALA A 301 10.88 -7.21 19.50
N SER A 302 11.30 -5.96 19.32
CA SER A 302 11.21 -4.93 20.37
C SER A 302 9.82 -4.27 20.43
N HIS A 303 9.17 -4.11 19.27
CA HIS A 303 7.97 -3.28 19.10
C HIS A 303 6.78 -4.04 18.51
N ALA A 304 6.59 -5.31 18.89
CA ALA A 304 5.53 -6.20 18.37
C ALA A 304 4.09 -5.63 18.39
N SER A 305 3.81 -4.58 19.17
CA SER A 305 2.52 -3.88 19.22
C SER A 305 2.35 -2.81 18.13
N ALA A 306 3.43 -2.36 17.50
CA ALA A 306 3.37 -1.36 16.44
C ALA A 306 2.73 -1.96 15.18
N VAL A 307 1.99 -1.13 14.46
CA VAL A 307 1.46 -1.50 13.15
C VAL A 307 2.62 -1.77 12.20
N MET A 308 3.65 -0.93 12.23
CA MET A 308 4.78 -0.98 11.29
C MET A 308 5.83 -2.04 11.60
N THR A 309 5.51 -3.10 12.35
CA THR A 309 6.40 -4.26 12.36
C THR A 309 6.26 -5.06 11.07
N PRO A 310 7.35 -5.56 10.48
CA PRO A 310 7.38 -6.06 9.09
C PRO A 310 6.66 -7.40 8.86
N ALA A 311 6.19 -8.05 9.92
CA ALA A 311 5.52 -9.33 9.80
C ALA A 311 4.18 -9.39 10.56
N LEU A 312 3.26 -10.19 10.03
CA LEU A 312 1.98 -10.50 10.64
C LEU A 312 1.78 -12.02 10.73
N ALA A 313 1.28 -12.48 11.87
CA ALA A 313 0.91 -13.87 12.06
C ALA A 313 -0.54 -14.12 11.62
N PRO A 314 -0.87 -15.31 11.09
CA PRO A 314 -2.26 -15.70 10.82
C PRO A 314 -3.15 -15.52 12.06
N CYS A 315 -4.40 -15.12 11.83
CA CYS A 315 -5.41 -14.87 12.86
C CYS A 315 -5.08 -13.80 13.90
N SER A 316 -4.01 -13.02 13.71
CA SER A 316 -3.76 -11.83 14.53
C SER A 316 -4.71 -10.70 14.12
N VAL A 317 -5.36 -10.07 15.10
CA VAL A 317 -6.22 -8.88 14.93
C VAL A 317 -5.73 -7.67 15.75
N GLY A 318 -4.49 -7.74 16.23
CA GLY A 318 -3.91 -6.74 17.13
C GLY A 318 -3.58 -5.38 16.50
N LYS A 319 -3.54 -5.30 15.16
CA LYS A 319 -3.03 -4.13 14.42
C LYS A 319 -4.10 -3.42 13.57
N ARG A 320 -5.35 -3.36 14.04
CA ARG A 320 -6.46 -2.64 13.34
C ARG A 320 -6.53 -1.15 13.65
N SER A 321 -5.71 -0.69 14.60
CA SER A 321 -5.53 0.72 14.99
C SER A 321 -4.04 1.00 15.14
N LEU A 322 -3.64 2.26 14.94
CA LEU A 322 -2.27 2.70 15.17
C LEU A 322 -1.82 2.43 16.62
N GLY A 323 -0.55 2.02 16.78
CA GLY A 323 0.15 2.15 18.04
C GLY A 323 0.53 3.61 18.31
N LEU A 324 0.93 3.91 19.55
CA LEU A 324 1.36 5.27 19.93
C LEU A 324 2.58 5.73 19.12
N GLY A 325 3.55 4.84 18.88
CA GLY A 325 4.71 5.10 18.03
C GLY A 325 4.31 5.50 16.60
N ASP A 326 3.54 4.64 15.92
CA ASP A 326 3.05 4.91 14.56
C ASP A 326 2.29 6.25 14.49
N TYR A 327 1.44 6.53 15.49
CA TYR A 327 0.77 7.81 15.64
C TYR A 327 1.75 8.99 15.76
N ARG A 328 2.79 8.87 16.59
CA ARG A 328 3.80 9.92 16.77
C ARG A 328 4.55 10.21 15.48
N GLY A 329 4.89 9.18 14.69
CA GLY A 329 5.51 9.34 13.39
C GLY A 329 4.63 10.11 12.40
N LEU A 330 3.34 9.77 12.32
CA LEU A 330 2.39 10.50 11.48
C LEU A 330 2.12 11.91 12.00
N ALA A 331 2.01 12.09 13.32
CA ALA A 331 1.83 13.41 13.94
C ALA A 331 3.04 14.33 13.67
N ALA A 332 4.27 13.81 13.69
CA ALA A 332 5.47 14.55 13.33
C ALA A 332 5.47 15.00 11.86
N THR A 333 4.91 14.17 10.96
CA THR A 333 4.91 14.43 9.50
C THR A 333 3.75 15.34 9.05
N TYR A 334 2.57 15.17 9.65
CA TYR A 334 1.33 15.82 9.23
C TYR A 334 0.81 16.87 10.22
N GLY A 335 1.27 16.85 11.47
CA GLY A 335 0.75 17.67 12.56
C GLY A 335 -0.58 17.14 13.13
N THR A 336 -1.06 17.75 14.22
CA THR A 336 -2.33 17.40 14.88
C THR A 336 -3.32 18.57 14.86
N ARG A 337 -4.61 18.26 14.98
CA ARG A 337 -5.72 19.21 15.13
C ARG A 337 -5.92 19.61 16.59
#